data_AF-X1T7S4-F1
#
_entry.id   AF-X1T7S4-F1
#
_cell.length_a   1.000
_cell.length_b   1.000
_cell.length_c   1.000
_cell.angle_alpha   90.00
_cell.angle_beta   90.00
_cell.angle_gamma   90.00
#
_symmetry.space_group_name_H-M   'P 1'
#
loop_
_entity.id
_entity.type
_entity.pdbx_description
1 polymer ?
#
loop_
_entity_poly.entity_id
_entity_poly.type
_entity_poly.pdbx_seq_one_letter_code
_entity_poly.pdbx_strand_id
1 'polypeptide(L)'
;MFFIIGVYLAYGRIKRKKQGLPEDDELSRKVAQKAAAISYYLSLFLWLVLIYIQSHVIINIKWLFSTGMIGMAIIFVISWVIINNRGIKDEK
;
A
#
# COMPACT_ATOMS: atom_id res chain seq x y z
N MET A 1 -8.85 -12.19 -4.63
CA MET A 1 -7.89 -11.22 -4.02
C MET A 1 -8.37 -9.77 -4.16
N PHE A 2 -8.57 -9.23 -5.37
CA PHE A 2 -9.08 -7.86 -5.56
C PHE A 2 -10.49 -7.60 -5.03
N PHE A 3 -11.37 -8.62 -5.05
CA PHE A 3 -12.74 -8.51 -4.53
C PHE A 3 -12.77 -8.27 -3.01
N ILE A 4 -11.86 -8.91 -2.26
CA ILE A 4 -11.79 -8.81 -0.79
C ILE A 4 -11.28 -7.41 -0.39
N ILE A 5 -10.28 -6.90 -1.11
CA ILE A 5 -9.76 -5.53 -0.93
C ILE A 5 -10.84 -4.50 -1.27
N GLY A 6 -11.60 -4.72 -2.35
CA GLY A 6 -12.72 -3.86 -2.73
C GLY A 6 -13.82 -3.84 -1.67
N VAL A 7 -14.19 -5.01 -1.13
CA VAL A 7 -15.19 -5.11 -0.05
C VAL A 7 -14.68 -4.46 1.24
N TYR A 8 -13.41 -4.64 1.61
CA TYR A 8 -12.83 -4.02 2.80
C TYR A 8 -12.80 -2.48 2.69
N LEU A 9 -12.41 -1.94 1.53
CA LEU A 9 -12.44 -0.50 1.25
C LEU A 9 -13.87 0.06 1.23
N ALA A 10 -14.82 -0.68 0.65
CA ALA A 10 -16.24 -0.30 0.62
C ALA A 10 -16.85 -0.29 2.03
N TYR A 11 -16.54 -1.31 2.84
CA TYR A 11 -16.99 -1.40 4.22
C TYR A 11 -16.42 -0.26 5.08
N GLY A 12 -15.14 0.09 4.84
CA GLY A 12 -14.49 1.25 5.45
C GLY A 12 -15.14 2.59 5.08
N ARG A 13 -15.68 2.75 3.86
CA ARG A 13 -16.44 3.96 3.46
C ARG A 13 -17.84 4.01 4.08
N ILE A 14 -18.55 2.89 4.13
CA ILE A 14 -19.91 2.81 4.66
C ILE A 14 -19.93 3.05 6.18
N LYS A 15 -18.94 2.52 6.90
CA LYS A 15 -18.79 2.75 8.35
C LYS A 15 -18.51 4.22 8.68
N ARG A 16 -17.70 4.92 7.87
CA ARG A 16 -17.40 6.36 8.01
C ARG A 16 -18.61 7.24 7.73
N LYS A 17 -19.41 6.92 6.71
CA LYS A 17 -20.70 7.60 6.44
C LYS A 17 -21.70 7.49 7.58
N LYS A 18 -21.74 6.35 8.29
CA LYS A 18 -22.63 6.15 9.44
C LYS A 18 -22.19 6.88 10.72
N GLN A 19 -20.92 7.29 10.83
CA GLN A 19 -20.40 7.95 12.04
C GLN A 19 -20.49 9.48 12.02
N GLY A 20 -20.93 10.09 10.91
CA GLY A 20 -21.15 11.55 10.85
C GLY A 20 -19.88 12.40 11.00
N LEU A 21 -18.69 11.80 10.92
CA LEU A 21 -17.45 12.56 10.87
C LEU A 21 -17.36 13.28 9.53
N PRO A 22 -16.99 14.57 9.51
CA PRO A 22 -16.81 15.33 8.27
C PRO A 22 -15.85 14.59 7.33
N GLU A 23 -16.17 14.62 6.04
CA GLU A 23 -15.67 13.74 4.99
C GLU A 23 -14.15 13.75 4.72
N ASP A 24 -13.36 14.56 5.44
CA ASP A 24 -11.91 14.61 5.30
C ASP A 24 -11.26 14.85 6.67
N ASP A 25 -11.05 13.77 7.42
CA ASP A 25 -10.11 13.78 8.54
C ASP A 25 -8.71 13.97 7.93
N GLU A 26 -8.22 15.21 7.88
CA GLU A 26 -6.95 15.60 7.24
C GLU A 26 -5.80 14.66 7.66
N LEU A 27 -5.87 14.17 8.90
CA LEU A 27 -4.94 13.21 9.46
C LEU A 27 -4.94 11.88 8.68
N SER A 28 -6.11 11.31 8.39
CA SER A 28 -6.24 10.07 7.61
C SER A 28 -5.74 10.25 6.17
N ARG A 29 -5.90 11.44 5.60
CA ARG A 29 -5.41 11.77 4.25
C ARG A 29 -3.88 11.93 4.24
N LYS A 30 -3.31 12.59 5.25
CA LYS A 30 -1.85 12.68 5.48
C LYS A 30 -1.22 11.30 5.73
N VAL A 31 -1.89 10.41 6.49
CA VAL A 31 -1.47 9.00 6.66
C VAL A 31 -1.40 8.29 5.32
N ALA A 32 -2.46 8.39 4.53
CA ALA A 32 -2.53 7.72 3.24
C ALA A 32 -1.46 8.23 2.26
N GLN A 33 -1.24 9.55 2.22
CA GLN A 33 -0.20 10.15 1.38
C GLN A 33 1.21 9.73 1.80
N LYS A 34 1.51 9.74 3.11
CA LYS A 34 2.82 9.33 3.63
C LYS A 34 3.07 7.84 3.43
N ALA A 35 2.03 7.02 3.57
CA ALA A 35 2.08 5.58 3.28
C ALA A 35 2.29 5.30 1.79
N ALA A 36 1.57 6.02 0.92
CA ALA A 36 1.73 5.92 -0.52
C ALA A 36 3.15 6.31 -0.96
N ALA A 37 3.69 7.41 -0.42
CA ALA A 37 5.05 7.85 -0.73
C ALA A 37 6.10 6.80 -0.33
N ILE A 38 6.06 6.31 0.92
CA ILE A 38 7.02 5.31 1.41
C ILE A 38 6.91 4.00 0.64
N SER A 39 5.69 3.51 0.43
CA SER A 39 5.46 2.27 -0.32
C SER A 39 5.89 2.37 -1.78
N TYR A 40 5.75 3.53 -2.42
CA TYR A 40 6.25 3.78 -3.77
C TYR A 40 7.77 3.66 -3.84
N TYR A 41 8.50 4.32 -2.94
CA TYR A 41 9.96 4.23 -2.89
C TYR A 41 10.44 2.79 -2.63
N LEU A 42 9.85 2.08 -1.66
CA LEU A 42 10.19 0.67 -1.43
C LEU A 42 9.91 -0.21 -2.65
N SER A 43 8.83 0.09 -3.38
CA SER A 43 8.46 -0.66 -4.58
C SER A 43 9.47 -0.49 -5.72
N LEU A 44 10.11 0.67 -5.83
CA LEU A 44 11.20 0.89 -6.80
C LEU A 44 12.40 -0.03 -6.51
N PHE A 45 12.79 -0.15 -5.24
CA PHE A 45 13.86 -1.09 -4.85
C PHE A 45 13.47 -2.54 -5.10
N LEU A 46 12.21 -2.92 -4.85
CA LEU A 46 11.72 -4.26 -5.16
C LEU A 46 11.83 -4.57 -6.66
N TRP A 47 11.45 -3.64 -7.54
CA TRP A 47 11.61 -3.83 -8.99
C TRP A 47 13.06 -3.94 -9.41
N LEU A 48 13.94 -3.13 -8.80
CA LEU A 48 15.38 -3.19 -9.07
C LEU A 48 15.93 -4.60 -8.76
N VAL A 49 15.55 -5.17 -7.61
CA VAL A 49 15.94 -6.52 -7.20
C VAL A 49 15.35 -7.59 -8.13
N LEU A 50 14.08 -7.47 -8.51
CA LEU A 50 13.45 -8.44 -9.40
C LEU A 50 14.08 -8.45 -10.80
N ILE A 51 14.37 -7.28 -11.37
CA ILE A 51 15.04 -7.17 -12.68
C ILE A 51 16.46 -7.71 -12.60
N TYR A 52 17.18 -7.42 -11.51
CA TYR A 52 18.50 -7.98 -11.27
C TYR A 52 18.45 -9.52 -11.23
N ILE A 53 17.53 -10.12 -10.45
CA ILE A 53 17.38 -11.58 -10.40
C ILE A 53 17.01 -12.15 -11.78
N GLN A 54 16.11 -11.48 -12.52
CA GLN A 54 15.73 -11.89 -13.87
C GLN A 54 16.93 -11.88 -14.84
N SER A 55 17.87 -10.95 -14.68
CA SER A 55 19.07 -10.92 -15.53
C SER A 55 20.02 -12.11 -15.29
N HIS A 56 19.92 -12.77 -14.13
CA HIS A 56 20.77 -13.90 -13.75
C HIS A 56 20.06 -15.26 -13.82
N VAL A 57 18.74 -15.30 -14.02
CA VAL A 57 17.94 -16.52 -14.04
C VAL A 57 16.93 -16.46 -15.17
N ILE A 58 16.75 -17.56 -15.90
CA ILE A 58 15.74 -17.66 -16.98
C ILE A 58 14.35 -17.76 -16.35
N ILE A 59 13.76 -16.61 -16.02
CA ILE A 59 12.42 -16.49 -15.44
C ILE A 59 11.46 -15.99 -16.52
N ASN A 60 10.30 -16.64 -16.63
CA ASN A 60 9.25 -16.18 -17.53
C ASN A 60 8.69 -14.82 -17.07
N ILE A 61 8.53 -13.89 -18.01
CA ILE A 61 8.01 -12.54 -17.79
C ILE A 61 6.67 -12.56 -17.03
N LYS A 62 5.77 -13.51 -17.32
CA LYS A 62 4.48 -13.63 -16.61
C LYS A 62 4.67 -13.83 -15.11
N TRP A 63 5.61 -14.67 -14.72
CA TRP A 63 5.91 -14.94 -13.31
C TRP A 63 6.60 -13.75 -12.65
N LEU A 64 7.50 -13.07 -13.36
CA LEU A 64 8.15 -11.85 -12.86
C LEU A 64 7.13 -10.75 -12.51
N PHE A 65 6.23 -10.43 -13.44
CA PHE A 65 5.22 -9.39 -13.23
C PHE A 65 4.22 -9.78 -12.13
N SER A 66 3.82 -11.06 -12.07
CA SER A 66 2.93 -11.56 -11.02
C SER A 66 3.55 -11.40 -9.63
N THR A 67 4.82 -11.80 -9.49
CA THR A 67 5.58 -11.65 -8.24
C THR A 67 5.81 -10.18 -7.88
N GLY A 68 6.10 -9.32 -8.87
CA GLY A 68 6.25 -7.88 -8.68
C GLY A 68 4.98 -7.23 -8.12
N MET A 69 3.82 -7.56 -8.67
CA MET A 69 2.54 -7.02 -8.18
C MET A 69 2.20 -7.50 -6.76
N ILE A 70 2.47 -8.78 -6.45
CA ILE A 70 2.27 -9.31 -5.10
C ILE A 70 3.22 -8.61 -4.11
N GLY A 71 4.48 -8.41 -4.50
CA GLY A 71 5.48 -7.71 -3.71
C GLY A 71 5.08 -6.27 -3.39
N MET A 72 4.58 -5.52 -4.38
CA MET A 72 4.06 -4.17 -4.20
C MET A 72 2.88 -4.13 -3.22
N ALA A 73 1.94 -5.09 -3.33
CA ALA A 73 0.81 -5.17 -2.42
C ALA A 73 1.25 -5.40 -0.97
N ILE A 74 2.23 -6.29 -0.75
CA ILE A 74 2.80 -6.57 0.57
C ILE A 74 3.48 -5.32 1.15
N ILE A 75 4.32 -4.63 0.36
CA ILE A 75 5.01 -3.40 0.77
C ILE A 75 4.00 -2.33 1.20
N PHE A 76 2.92 -2.17 0.44
CA PHE A 76 1.87 -1.22 0.77
C PHE A 76 1.18 -1.55 2.10
N VAL A 77 0.79 -2.82 2.30
CA VAL A 77 0.16 -3.26 3.55
C VAL A 77 1.09 -3.04 4.74
N ILE A 78 2.37 -3.40 4.63
CA ILE A 78 3.37 -3.20 5.68
C ILE A 78 3.53 -1.70 5.98
N SER A 79 3.67 -0.86 4.96
CA SER A 79 3.81 0.58 5.12
C SER A 79 2.59 1.21 5.79
N TRP A 80 1.40 0.78 5.40
CA TRP A 80 0.14 1.22 5.99
C TRP A 80 0.03 0.82 7.46
N VAL A 81 0.33 -0.44 7.81
CA VAL A 81 0.31 -0.92 9.20
C VAL A 81 1.32 -0.16 10.07
N ILE A 82 2.54 0.07 9.58
CA ILE A 82 3.58 0.81 10.32
C ILE A 82 3.13 2.24 10.63
N ILE A 83 2.53 2.94 9.65
CA ILE A 83 2.11 4.33 9.83
C ILE A 83 0.84 4.41 10.68
N ASN A 84 -0.08 3.46 10.52
CA ASN A 84 -1.28 3.35 11.36
C ASN A 84 -0.90 3.11 12.83
N ASN A 85 0.08 2.24 13.10
CA ASN A 85 0.50 1.93 14.46
C ASN A 85 1.40 3.01 15.10
N ARG A 86 2.16 3.76 14.31
CA ARG A 86 3.03 4.81 14.87
C ARG A 86 2.27 6.04 15.33
N GLY A 87 1.04 6.25 14.85
CA GLY A 87 0.28 7.48 15.05
C GLY A 87 1.01 8.66 14.39
N ILE A 88 0.30 9.48 13.61
CA ILE A 88 0.91 10.73 13.18
C ILE A 88 1.02 11.60 14.42
N LYS A 89 2.24 11.78 14.94
CA LYS A 89 2.53 12.87 15.88
C LYS A 89 2.16 14.15 15.14
N ASP A 90 1.13 14.80 15.65
CA ASP A 90 0.68 16.13 15.27
C ASP A 90 1.82 17.10 15.61
N GLU A 91 2.76 17.27 14.68
CA GLU A 91 3.69 18.41 14.72
C GLU A 91 2.88 19.64 14.34
N LYS A 92 2.40 20.32 15.39
CA LYS A 92 1.91 21.70 15.34
C LYS A 92 3.00 22.65 14.90
#